data_AF-A0A951RK90-F1
#
_entry.id   AF-A0A951RK90-F1
#
_cell.length_a   1.000
_cell.length_b   1.000
_cell.length_c   1.000
_cell.angle_alpha   90.00
_cell.angle_beta   90.00
_cell.angle_gamma   90.00
#
_symmetry.space_group_name_H-M   'P 1'
#
loop_
_entity.id
_entity.type
_entity.pdbx_description
1 polymer ?
#
loop_
_entity_poly.entity_id
_entity_poly.type
_entity_poly.pdbx_seq_one_letter_code
_entity_poly.pdbx_strand_id
1 'polypeptide(L)'
;MKKPVYLDYNATTPVDPEVKASMLPFLDHFFGNPSSSHIYGIQSRKTIEEARKKIADLINSFPDEIIFTSGGTESNNYAIKGA
;
A
#
# COMPACT_ATOMS: atom_id res chain seq x y z
N MET A 1 24.03 -5.15 27.19
CA MET A 1 23.23 -3.90 27.17
C MET A 1 21.76 -4.27 27.10
N LYS A 2 20.86 -3.63 27.86
CA LYS A 2 19.41 -3.84 27.71
C LYS A 2 18.94 -3.23 26.37
N LYS A 3 18.06 -3.92 25.65
CA LYS A 3 17.43 -3.37 24.45
C LYS A 3 16.53 -2.19 24.84
N PRO A 4 16.50 -1.10 24.06
CA PRO A 4 15.58 0.00 24.29
C PRO A 4 14.11 -0.45 24.07
N VAL A 5 13.17 0.22 24.74
CA VAL A 5 11.72 0.04 24.54
C VAL A 5 11.21 1.18 23.66
N TYR A 6 10.49 0.85 22.60
CA TYR A 6 9.90 1.84 21.68
C TYR A 6 8.46 2.14 22.08
N LEU A 7 8.17 3.40 22.44
CA LEU A 7 6.84 3.84 22.92
C LEU A 7 6.28 5.01 22.07
N ASP A 8 6.77 5.19 20.84
CA ASP A 8 6.41 6.32 19.96
C ASP A 8 5.59 5.86 18.74
N TYR A 9 4.60 4.99 18.97
CA TYR A 9 3.77 4.40 17.90
C TYR A 9 2.85 5.41 17.20
N ASN A 10 2.63 6.59 17.79
CA ASN A 10 1.89 7.67 17.16
C ASN A 10 2.70 8.37 16.05
N ALA A 11 4.04 8.34 16.12
CA ALA A 11 4.90 8.91 15.08
C ALA A 11 5.07 7.93 13.91
N THR A 12 5.35 6.65 14.20
CA THR A 12 5.40 5.57 13.21
C THR A 12 5.38 4.20 13.88
N THR A 13 5.25 3.13 13.10
CA THR A 13 5.20 1.76 13.60
C THR A 13 6.21 0.87 12.86
N PRO A 14 6.79 -0.16 13.51
CA PRO A 14 7.54 -1.17 12.79
C PRO A 14 6.61 -1.93 11.84
N VAL A 15 7.10 -2.24 10.64
CA VAL A 15 6.36 -3.05 9.67
C VAL A 15 6.16 -4.45 10.22
N ASP A 16 4.92 -4.92 10.22
CA ASP A 16 4.57 -6.28 10.62
C ASP A 16 5.34 -7.31 9.75
N PRO A 17 5.94 -8.37 10.32
CA PRO A 17 6.63 -9.40 9.57
C PRO A 17 5.80 -10.01 8.42
N GLU A 18 4.49 -10.19 8.59
CA GLU A 18 3.61 -10.73 7.55
C GLU A 18 3.38 -9.74 6.40
N VAL A 19 3.30 -8.45 6.73
CA VAL A 19 3.25 -7.37 5.73
C VAL A 19 4.56 -7.35 4.93
N LYS A 20 5.70 -7.41 5.61
CA LYS A 20 7.00 -7.48 4.93
C LYS A 20 7.09 -8.69 3.99
N ALA A 21 6.71 -9.88 4.47
CA ALA A 21 6.73 -11.10 3.67
C ALA A 21 5.83 -11.00 2.42
N SER A 22 4.68 -10.34 2.55
CA SER A 22 3.74 -10.11 1.43
C SER A 22 4.29 -9.13 0.38
N MET A 23 5.15 -8.20 0.79
CA MET A 23 5.73 -7.18 -0.10
C MET A 23 6.98 -7.65 -0.86
N LEU A 24 7.82 -8.50 -0.25
CA LEU A 24 9.09 -8.94 -0.82
C LEU A 24 8.99 -9.51 -2.26
N PRO A 25 7.98 -10.33 -2.62
CA PRO A 25 7.86 -10.84 -3.98
C PRO A 25 7.78 -9.76 -5.06
N PHE A 26 7.24 -8.58 -4.75
CA PHE A 26 7.13 -7.45 -5.70
C PHE A 26 8.43 -6.65 -5.85
N LEU A 27 9.36 -6.81 -4.91
CA LEU A 27 10.70 -6.25 -5.00
C LEU A 27 11.67 -7.18 -5.76
N ASP A 28 11.45 -8.50 -5.66
CA ASP A 28 12.39 -9.49 -6.19
C ASP A 28 11.95 -10.12 -7.53
N HIS A 29 10.65 -10.38 -7.72
CA HIS A 29 10.16 -11.25 -8.80
C HIS A 29 9.02 -10.64 -9.62
N PHE A 30 8.08 -9.92 -8.99
CA PHE A 30 6.91 -9.33 -9.64
C PHE A 30 7.09 -7.84 -9.90
N PHE A 31 8.17 -7.49 -10.59
CA PHE A 31 8.58 -6.11 -10.88
C PHE A 31 7.85 -5.45 -12.06
N GLY A 32 6.89 -6.14 -12.68
CA GLY A 32 6.24 -5.67 -13.90
C GLY A 32 5.47 -4.37 -13.68
N ASN A 33 5.60 -3.43 -14.63
CA ASN A 33 4.81 -2.19 -14.60
C ASN A 33 3.31 -2.51 -14.76
N PRO A 34 2.44 -2.15 -13.81
CA PRO A 34 1.02 -2.47 -13.85
C PRO A 34 0.26 -1.80 -15.00
N SER A 35 0.82 -0.82 -15.68
CA SER A 35 0.24 -0.20 -16.89
C SER A 35 0.50 -1.01 -18.17
N SER A 36 1.42 -1.98 -18.14
CA SER A 36 1.73 -2.81 -19.30
C SER A 36 0.64 -3.86 -19.57
N SER A 37 0.43 -4.20 -20.85
CA SER A 37 -0.52 -5.23 -21.28
C SER A 37 0.06 -6.65 -21.30
N HIS A 38 1.38 -6.81 -21.17
CA HIS A 38 2.01 -8.12 -21.13
C HIS A 38 1.84 -8.80 -19.75
N ILE A 39 2.14 -10.10 -19.69
CA ILE A 39 1.87 -10.94 -18.51
C ILE A 39 2.43 -10.38 -17.20
N TYR A 40 3.65 -9.82 -17.22
CA TYR A 40 4.25 -9.22 -16.02
C TYR A 40 3.48 -8.01 -15.49
N GLY A 41 2.88 -7.19 -16.36
CA GLY A 41 2.08 -6.03 -15.94
C GLY A 41 0.68 -6.44 -15.47
N ILE A 42 0.06 -7.42 -16.14
CA ILE A 42 -1.24 -7.98 -15.74
C ILE A 42 -1.15 -8.55 -14.31
N GLN A 43 -0.09 -9.31 -14.00
CA GLN A 43 0.10 -9.90 -12.68
C GLN A 43 0.20 -8.83 -11.57
N SER A 44 1.00 -7.78 -11.79
CA SER A 44 1.13 -6.67 -10.84
C SER A 44 -0.17 -5.90 -10.68
N ARG A 45 -0.88 -5.61 -11.78
CA ARG A 45 -2.18 -4.91 -11.74
C ARG A 45 -3.20 -5.68 -10.91
N LYS A 46 -3.29 -7.00 -11.09
CA LYS A 46 -4.22 -7.84 -10.32
C LYS A 46 -3.99 -7.72 -8.81
N THR A 47 -2.73 -7.71 -8.38
CA THR A 47 -2.38 -7.56 -6.96
C THR A 47 -2.82 -6.20 -6.42
N ILE A 48 -2.60 -5.12 -7.18
CA ILE A 48 -3.02 -3.77 -6.78
C ILE A 48 -4.54 -3.71 -6.61
N GLU A 49 -5.30 -4.31 -7.52
CA GLU A 49 -6.77 -4.35 -7.44
C GLU A 49 -7.27 -5.20 -6.25
N GLU A 50 -6.60 -6.30 -5.93
CA GLU A 50 -6.88 -7.07 -4.72
C GLU A 50 -6.60 -6.27 -3.44
N ALA A 51 -5.49 -5.52 -3.39
CA ALA A 51 -5.18 -4.64 -2.27
C ALA A 51 -6.21 -3.51 -2.13
N ARG A 52 -6.62 -2.90 -3.25
CA ARG A 52 -7.67 -1.87 -3.30
C ARG A 52 -8.97 -2.38 -2.71
N LYS A 53 -9.41 -3.57 -3.12
CA LYS A 53 -10.61 -4.22 -2.59
C LYS A 53 -10.52 -4.45 -1.08
N LYS A 54 -9.40 -5.00 -0.60
CA LYS A 54 -9.21 -5.24 0.85
C LYS A 54 -9.31 -3.96 1.68
N ILE A 55 -8.78 -2.84 1.17
CA ILE A 55 -8.87 -1.54 1.84
C ILE A 55 -10.31 -1.03 1.83
N ALA A 56 -10.99 -1.11 0.68
CA ALA A 56 -12.39 -0.70 0.54
C ALA A 56 -13.31 -1.48 1.51
N ASP A 57 -13.13 -2.80 1.59
CA ASP A 57 -13.87 -3.67 2.52
C ASP A 57 -13.59 -3.29 3.98
N LEU A 58 -12.34 -2.93 4.33
CA LEU A 58 -11.93 -2.54 5.68
C LEU A 58 -12.60 -1.24 6.16
N ILE A 59 -12.79 -0.27 5.26
CA ILE A 59 -13.36 1.04 5.59
C ILE A 59 -14.81 1.21 5.13
N ASN A 60 -15.44 0.14 4.63
CA ASN A 60 -16.80 0.12 4.10
C ASN A 60 -17.04 1.16 2.98
N SER A 61 -16.17 1.16 1.97
CA SER A 61 -16.28 1.98 0.76
C SER A 61 -16.34 1.12 -0.50
N PHE A 62 -16.52 1.74 -1.67
CA PHE A 62 -16.35 1.05 -2.95
C PHE A 62 -14.87 1.05 -3.39
N PRO A 63 -14.40 0.01 -4.10
CA PRO A 63 -13.01 -0.02 -4.57
C PRO A 63 -12.61 1.18 -5.43
N ASP A 64 -13.50 1.67 -6.28
CA ASP A 64 -13.29 2.82 -7.16
C ASP A 64 -13.18 4.17 -6.42
N GLU A 65 -13.54 4.22 -5.14
CA GLU A 65 -13.34 5.39 -4.27
C GLU A 65 -11.94 5.42 -3.62
N ILE A 66 -11.17 4.33 -3.70
CA ILE A 66 -9.83 4.26 -3.11
C ILE A 66 -8.80 4.82 -4.08
N ILE A 67 -8.09 5.87 -3.69
CA ILE A 67 -6.94 6.42 -4.44
C ILE A 67 -5.66 6.18 -3.63
N PHE A 68 -4.67 5.55 -4.25
CA PHE A 68 -3.35 5.32 -3.63
C PHE A 68 -2.48 6.57 -3.79
N THR A 69 -2.18 7.24 -2.68
CA THR A 69 -1.24 8.36 -2.58
C THR A 69 0.03 7.93 -1.83
N SER A 70 1.11 8.73 -1.85
CA SER A 70 2.36 8.39 -1.15
C SER A 70 2.27 8.43 0.38
N GLY A 71 1.26 9.10 0.95
CA GLY A 71 1.00 9.15 2.39
C GLY A 71 -0.01 10.22 2.78
N GLY A 72 -0.32 10.32 4.08
CA GLY A 72 -1.40 11.19 4.58
C GLY A 72 -1.25 12.67 4.25
N THR A 73 -0.01 13.18 4.16
CA THR A 73 0.26 14.56 3.74
C THR A 73 -0.22 14.83 2.31
N GLU A 74 0.03 13.89 1.39
CA GLU A 74 -0.44 14.00 0.00
C GLU A 74 -1.97 13.87 -0.06
N SER A 75 -2.56 12.89 0.62
CA SER A 75 -4.01 12.70 0.66
C SER A 75 -4.74 13.95 1.16
N ASN A 76 -4.22 14.58 2.22
CA ASN A 76 -4.79 15.82 2.75
C ASN A 76 -4.73 16.97 1.74
N ASN A 77 -3.60 17.12 1.04
CA ASN A 77 -3.47 18.16 0.00
C ASN A 77 -4.42 17.88 -1.17
N TYR A 78 -4.52 16.63 -1.61
CA TYR A 78 -5.42 16.20 -2.67
C TYR A 78 -6.89 16.53 -2.32
N ALA A 79 -7.32 16.23 -1.10
CA ALA A 79 -8.68 16.52 -0.65
C ALA A 79 -9.00 18.02 -0.53
N ILE A 80 -8.04 18.83 -0.06
CA ILE A 80 -8.27 20.26 0.20
C ILE A 80 -8.11 21.10 -1.07
N LYS A 81 -7.06 20.85 -1.85
CA LYS A 81 -6.70 21.65 -3.02
C LYS A 81 -7.36 21.15 -4.30
N GLY A 82 -7.83 19.90 -4.30
CA GLY A 82 -8.27 19.21 -5.50
C GLY A 82 -7.12 18.52 -6.23
N ALA A 83 -7.48 17.77 -7.27
CA ALA A 83 -6.57 17.13 -8.20
C ALA A 83 -5.92 18.15 -9.17
#